data_AF-C6LFF5-F1
#
_entry.id   AF-C6LFF5-F1
#
_cell.length_a   1.000
_cell.length_b   1.000
_cell.length_c   1.000
_cell.angle_alpha   90.00
_cell.angle_beta   90.00
_cell.angle_gamma   90.00
#
_symmetry.space_group_name_H-M   'P 1'
#
loop_
_entity.id
_entity.type
_entity.pdbx_description
1 polymer ?
#
loop_
_entity_poly.entity_id
_entity_poly.type
_entity_poly.pdbx_seq_one_letter_code
_entity_poly.pdbx_strand_id
1 'polypeptide(L)'
;MEDEGRRSSAGKQGEETSKYFQEALADFMHDAASGDAIRHLCDLGYTTDAIMRQLTFPTPRERVEKTVYRHLTERGILLETLPENAREISTEGLQEKELWVLLQKQIARNGEEHLYVSCPFGTIRRDREARLQKMFAPLTGREREYLTGIPWKPAVMYHRLNSRMLEISVSLALYSDADIRFYLCG
;
A
#
# COMPACT_ATOMS: atom_id res chain seq x y z
N MET A 1 -37.89 -39.31 -26.33
CA MET A 1 -38.67 -38.16 -25.86
C MET A 1 -38.28 -37.98 -24.40
N GLU A 2 -37.09 -37.40 -24.10
CA GLU A 2 -36.73 -35.96 -24.17
C GLU A 2 -37.67 -35.15 -23.27
N ASP A 3 -37.26 -34.25 -22.38
CA ASP A 3 -36.01 -33.53 -22.14
C ASP A 3 -36.20 -32.81 -20.79
N GLU A 4 -35.48 -33.20 -19.74
CA GLU A 4 -35.45 -32.49 -18.44
C GLU A 4 -34.00 -32.40 -17.94
N GLY A 5 -33.18 -31.57 -18.59
CA GLY A 5 -31.79 -31.40 -18.15
C GLY A 5 -31.13 -30.04 -18.38
N ARG A 6 -31.80 -29.05 -19.00
CA ARG A 6 -31.08 -27.89 -19.59
C ARG A 6 -31.38 -26.49 -19.03
N ARG A 7 -32.08 -26.33 -17.90
CA ARG A 7 -32.45 -24.98 -17.39
C ARG A 7 -31.53 -24.37 -16.33
N SER A 8 -30.53 -25.08 -15.83
CA SER A 8 -29.80 -24.67 -14.60
C SER A 8 -28.53 -23.82 -14.82
N SER A 9 -27.99 -23.73 -16.05
CA SER A 9 -26.70 -23.04 -16.30
C SER A 9 -26.85 -21.61 -16.85
N ALA A 10 -27.94 -21.29 -17.56
CA ALA A 10 -28.12 -19.99 -18.21
C ALA A 10 -28.52 -18.86 -17.24
N GLY A 11 -29.26 -19.16 -16.17
CA GLY A 11 -29.71 -18.17 -15.18
C GLY A 11 -28.56 -17.60 -14.34
N LYS A 12 -27.59 -18.45 -13.95
CA LYS A 12 -26.40 -18.02 -13.19
C LYS A 12 -25.46 -17.14 -14.01
N GLN A 13 -25.26 -17.46 -15.30
CA GLN A 13 -24.40 -16.67 -16.19
C GLN A 13 -24.98 -15.26 -16.45
N GLY A 14 -26.30 -15.12 -16.61
CA GLY A 14 -26.95 -13.82 -16.79
C GLY A 14 -26.83 -12.89 -15.57
N GLU A 15 -26.99 -13.44 -14.36
CA GLU A 15 -26.82 -12.69 -13.12
C GLU A 15 -25.36 -12.27 -12.85
N GLU A 16 -24.40 -13.17 -13.08
CA GLU A 16 -22.97 -12.86 -12.92
C GLU A 16 -22.51 -11.78 -13.91
N THR A 17 -22.97 -11.85 -15.17
CA THR A 17 -22.62 -10.84 -16.19
C THR A 17 -23.25 -9.49 -15.89
N SER A 18 -24.50 -9.47 -15.40
CA SER A 18 -25.17 -8.24 -14.97
C SER A 18 -24.48 -7.61 -13.76
N LYS A 19 -24.07 -8.42 -12.78
CA LYS A 19 -23.34 -7.94 -11.60
C LYS A 19 -21.97 -7.36 -11.98
N TYR A 20 -21.23 -8.07 -12.84
CA TYR A 20 -19.94 -7.59 -13.37
C TYR A 20 -20.08 -6.27 -14.13
N PHE A 21 -21.11 -6.12 -14.96
CA PHE A 21 -21.36 -4.87 -15.69
C PHE A 21 -21.72 -3.71 -14.76
N GLN A 22 -22.58 -3.95 -13.76
CA GLN A 22 -22.93 -2.94 -12.76
C GLN A 22 -21.71 -2.51 -11.92
N GLU A 23 -20.86 -3.45 -11.53
CA GLU A 23 -19.60 -3.18 -10.83
C GLU A 23 -18.63 -2.36 -11.69
N ALA A 24 -18.43 -2.75 -12.96
CA ALA A 24 -17.57 -2.04 -13.89
C ALA A 24 -18.08 -0.62 -14.20
N LEU A 25 -19.40 -0.44 -14.34
CA LEU A 25 -20.02 0.87 -14.56
C LEU A 25 -19.91 1.75 -13.31
N ALA A 26 -20.10 1.19 -12.12
CA ALA A 26 -19.87 1.91 -10.88
C ALA A 26 -18.40 2.35 -10.78
N ASP A 27 -17.45 1.42 -10.93
CA ASP A 27 -16.01 1.73 -10.94
C ASP A 27 -15.69 2.86 -11.93
N PHE A 28 -16.24 2.82 -13.15
CA PHE A 28 -16.07 3.87 -14.16
C PHE A 28 -16.64 5.23 -13.73
N MET A 29 -17.89 5.28 -13.25
CA MET A 29 -18.51 6.53 -12.80
C MET A 29 -17.75 7.15 -11.62
N HIS A 30 -17.16 6.32 -10.75
CA HIS A 30 -16.36 6.80 -9.63
C HIS A 30 -14.99 7.31 -10.03
N ASP A 31 -14.29 6.60 -10.94
CA ASP A 31 -13.05 7.10 -11.52
C ASP A 31 -13.29 8.45 -12.22
N ALA A 32 -14.40 8.59 -12.95
CA ALA A 32 -14.80 9.83 -13.59
C ALA A 32 -15.19 10.96 -12.61
N ALA A 33 -15.69 10.62 -11.42
CA ALA A 33 -16.20 11.60 -10.45
C ALA A 33 -15.17 12.06 -9.40
N SER A 34 -14.27 11.18 -8.97
CA SER A 34 -13.32 11.48 -7.87
C SER A 34 -11.96 10.81 -8.00
N GLY A 35 -11.76 9.91 -8.98
CA GLY A 35 -10.51 9.20 -9.17
C GLY A 35 -9.30 10.13 -9.32
N ASP A 36 -9.42 11.15 -10.17
CA ASP A 36 -8.34 12.11 -10.42
C ASP A 36 -7.99 12.95 -9.19
N ALA A 37 -8.99 13.37 -8.42
CA ALA A 37 -8.77 14.09 -7.17
C ALA A 37 -8.04 13.21 -6.13
N ILE A 38 -8.43 11.93 -6.01
CA ILE A 38 -7.78 10.97 -5.10
C ILE A 38 -6.30 10.78 -5.49
N ARG A 39 -6.01 10.54 -6.78
CA ARG A 39 -4.63 10.36 -7.27
C ARG A 39 -3.79 11.62 -7.04
N HIS A 40 -4.35 12.79 -7.35
CA HIS A 40 -3.66 14.06 -7.16
C HIS A 40 -3.33 14.32 -5.69
N LEU A 41 -4.30 14.13 -4.79
CA LEU A 41 -4.07 14.28 -3.34
C LEU A 41 -3.08 13.24 -2.80
N CYS A 42 -3.10 12.01 -3.32
CA CYS A 42 -2.11 10.98 -3.01
C CYS A 42 -0.69 11.40 -3.45
N ASP A 43 -0.54 11.98 -4.64
CA ASP A 43 0.75 12.50 -5.14
C ASP A 43 1.25 13.69 -4.30
N LEU A 44 0.34 14.49 -3.71
CA LEU A 44 0.67 15.50 -2.70
C LEU A 44 1.03 14.90 -1.33
N GLY A 45 0.97 13.58 -1.19
CA GLY A 45 1.28 12.86 0.04
C GLY A 45 0.15 12.86 1.08
N TYR A 46 -1.10 13.11 0.71
CA TYR A 46 -2.20 12.95 1.67
C TYR A 46 -2.37 11.47 2.06
N THR A 47 -2.78 11.23 3.32
CA THR A 47 -3.20 9.90 3.79
C THR A 47 -4.60 9.60 3.27
N THR A 48 -5.03 8.33 3.30
CA THR A 48 -6.41 7.95 2.94
C THR A 48 -7.45 8.74 3.74
N ASP A 49 -7.26 8.90 5.04
CA ASP A 49 -8.17 9.66 5.89
C ASP A 49 -8.17 11.17 5.56
N ALA A 50 -7.01 11.75 5.25
CA ALA A 50 -6.93 13.14 4.82
C ALA A 50 -7.54 13.35 3.42
N ILE A 51 -7.36 12.41 2.50
CA ILE A 51 -8.01 12.41 1.18
C ILE A 51 -9.53 12.44 1.38
N MET A 52 -10.08 11.52 2.18
CA MET A 52 -11.52 11.45 2.44
C MET A 52 -12.10 12.76 2.98
N ARG A 53 -11.36 13.49 3.84
CA ARG A 53 -11.78 14.79 4.38
C ARG A 53 -11.74 15.93 3.34
N GLN A 54 -10.91 15.80 2.31
CA GLN A 54 -10.68 16.84 1.30
C GLN A 54 -11.60 16.69 0.08
N LEU A 55 -12.16 15.50 -0.15
CA LEU A 55 -13.06 15.25 -1.28
C LEU A 55 -14.35 16.07 -1.15
N THR A 56 -14.72 16.77 -2.23
CA THR A 56 -15.96 17.55 -2.30
C THR A 56 -17.21 16.68 -2.22
N PHE A 57 -17.13 15.44 -2.73
CA PHE A 57 -18.21 14.47 -2.65
C PHE A 57 -17.77 13.27 -1.81
N PRO A 58 -18.61 12.80 -0.86
CA PRO A 58 -18.25 11.69 0.01
C PRO A 58 -18.07 10.41 -0.82
N THR A 59 -16.83 9.95 -0.91
CA THR A 59 -16.48 8.67 -1.53
C THR A 59 -16.29 7.62 -0.43
N PRO A 60 -16.89 6.42 -0.56
CA PRO A 60 -16.71 5.34 0.42
C PRO A 60 -15.22 5.00 0.64
N ARG A 61 -14.83 4.75 1.91
CA ARG A 61 -13.42 4.48 2.28
C ARG A 61 -12.79 3.39 1.43
N GLU A 62 -13.47 2.26 1.27
CA GLU A 62 -12.98 1.11 0.48
C GLU A 62 -12.60 1.50 -0.95
N ARG A 63 -13.34 2.44 -1.55
CA ARG A 63 -13.03 2.93 -2.90
C ARG A 63 -11.82 3.84 -2.92
N VAL A 64 -11.71 4.74 -1.94
CA VAL A 64 -10.51 5.58 -1.79
C VAL A 64 -9.28 4.70 -1.60
N GLU A 65 -9.36 3.70 -0.72
CA GLU A 65 -8.29 2.72 -0.49
C GLU A 65 -7.93 1.95 -1.76
N LYS A 66 -8.93 1.45 -2.52
CA LYS A 66 -8.71 0.73 -3.79
C LYS A 66 -8.01 1.63 -4.82
N THR A 67 -8.42 2.88 -4.96
CA THR A 67 -7.81 3.84 -5.89
C THR A 67 -6.40 4.23 -5.46
N VAL A 68 -6.18 4.52 -4.17
CA VAL A 68 -4.85 4.82 -3.62
C VAL A 68 -3.91 3.63 -3.80
N TYR A 69 -4.35 2.42 -3.47
CA TYR A 69 -3.56 1.20 -3.64
C TYR A 69 -3.14 1.02 -5.10
N ARG A 70 -4.11 1.05 -6.02
CA ARG A 70 -3.85 0.92 -7.46
C ARG A 70 -2.82 1.96 -7.91
N HIS A 71 -3.02 3.22 -7.54
CA HIS A 71 -2.11 4.30 -7.89
C HIS A 71 -0.69 4.09 -7.34
N LEU A 72 -0.54 3.72 -6.06
CA LEU A 72 0.77 3.45 -5.45
C LEU A 72 1.47 2.27 -6.14
N THR A 73 0.74 1.23 -6.52
CA THR A 73 1.31 0.07 -7.23
C THR A 73 1.70 0.42 -8.66
N GLU A 74 0.85 1.11 -9.42
CA GLU A 74 1.13 1.52 -10.80
C GLU A 74 2.32 2.48 -10.90
N ARG A 75 2.50 3.33 -9.89
CA ARG A 75 3.65 4.26 -9.80
C ARG A 75 4.94 3.59 -9.31
N GLY A 76 4.89 2.31 -8.93
CA GLY A 76 6.00 1.58 -8.32
C GLY A 76 6.40 2.13 -6.96
N ILE A 77 5.49 2.80 -6.25
CA ILE A 77 5.70 3.26 -4.88
C ILE A 77 5.48 2.09 -3.92
N LEU A 78 4.56 1.19 -4.26
CA LEU A 78 4.24 -0.01 -3.50
C LEU A 78 4.41 -1.24 -4.40
N LEU A 79 5.18 -2.22 -3.95
CA LEU A 79 5.40 -3.49 -4.66
C LEU A 79 4.91 -4.67 -3.81
N GLU A 80 4.31 -5.65 -4.47
CA GLU A 80 3.95 -6.93 -3.83
C GLU A 80 5.13 -7.89 -3.76
N THR A 81 6.06 -7.79 -4.72
CA THR A 81 7.27 -8.58 -4.81
C THR A 81 8.42 -7.68 -5.27
N LEU A 82 9.61 -7.92 -4.75
CA LEU A 82 10.81 -7.29 -5.27
C LEU A 82 11.18 -7.85 -6.64
N PRO A 83 11.88 -7.08 -7.49
CA PRO A 83 12.56 -7.60 -8.67
C PRO A 83 13.58 -8.70 -8.32
N GLU A 84 13.83 -9.64 -9.23
CA GLU A 84 14.74 -10.78 -9.00
C GLU A 84 16.19 -10.37 -8.67
N ASN A 85 16.63 -9.22 -9.17
CA ASN A 85 17.96 -8.67 -8.96
C ASN A 85 18.08 -7.80 -7.69
N ALA A 86 17.04 -7.74 -6.85
CA ALA A 86 17.06 -6.96 -5.63
C ALA A 86 18.15 -7.45 -4.66
N ARG A 87 18.90 -6.52 -4.08
CA ARG A 87 19.97 -6.79 -3.12
C ARG A 87 19.64 -6.13 -1.80
N GLU A 88 19.70 -6.89 -0.72
CA GLU A 88 19.53 -6.37 0.63
C GLU A 88 20.71 -5.48 1.01
N ILE A 89 20.41 -4.35 1.65
CA ILE A 89 21.38 -3.41 2.19
C ILE A 89 21.61 -3.79 3.65
N SER A 90 22.86 -4.14 3.99
CA SER A 90 23.23 -4.47 5.36
C SER A 90 23.08 -3.25 6.28
N THR A 91 22.26 -3.42 7.33
CA THR A 91 22.02 -2.39 8.37
C THR A 91 22.35 -2.88 9.79
N GLU A 92 22.91 -4.08 9.92
CA GLU A 92 23.23 -4.69 11.20
C GLU A 92 24.17 -3.81 12.05
N GLY A 93 23.80 -3.62 13.31
CA GLY A 93 24.61 -2.88 14.28
C GLY A 93 24.67 -1.36 14.08
N LEU A 94 23.96 -0.80 13.09
CA LEU A 94 23.95 0.64 12.84
C LEU A 94 23.09 1.39 13.86
N GLN A 95 23.59 2.53 14.32
CA GLN A 95 22.80 3.50 15.07
C GLN A 95 21.95 4.36 14.13
N GLU A 96 20.97 5.08 14.68
CA GLU A 96 20.04 5.93 13.92
C GLU A 96 20.74 6.86 12.92
N LYS A 97 21.73 7.62 13.37
CA LYS A 97 22.47 8.55 12.52
C LYS A 97 23.22 7.83 11.39
N GLU A 98 23.78 6.66 11.65
CA GLU A 98 24.55 5.88 10.68
C GLU A 98 23.64 5.26 9.63
N LEU A 99 22.52 4.69 10.07
CA LEU A 99 21.46 4.18 9.21
C LEU A 99 20.92 5.29 8.30
N TRP A 100 20.61 6.46 8.87
CA TRP A 100 20.14 7.62 8.11
C TRP A 100 21.12 8.03 7.02
N VAL A 101 22.39 8.21 7.38
CA VAL A 101 23.47 8.60 6.44
C VAL A 101 23.67 7.54 5.37
N LEU A 102 23.60 6.26 5.72
CA LEU A 102 23.71 5.15 4.75
C LEU A 102 22.58 5.21 3.72
N LEU A 103 21.33 5.28 4.17
CA LEU A 103 20.16 5.27 3.28
C LEU A 103 20.10 6.53 2.40
N GLN A 104 20.40 7.71 2.96
CA GLN A 104 20.51 8.94 2.16
C GLN A 104 21.60 8.83 1.08
N LYS A 105 22.76 8.25 1.40
CA LYS A 105 23.81 8.00 0.40
C LYS A 105 23.34 7.04 -0.69
N GLN A 106 22.57 6.01 -0.34
CA GLN A 106 22.03 5.08 -1.34
C GLN A 106 21.00 5.77 -2.24
N ILE A 107 20.09 6.57 -1.68
CA ILE A 107 19.11 7.36 -2.45
C ILE A 107 19.84 8.33 -3.39
N ALA A 108 20.82 9.08 -2.89
CA ALA A 108 21.56 10.06 -3.70
C ALA A 108 22.39 9.42 -4.83
N ARG A 109 22.84 8.18 -4.66
CA ARG A 109 23.66 7.47 -5.65
C ARG A 109 22.83 6.74 -6.71
N ASN A 110 21.72 6.12 -6.31
CA ASN A 110 20.98 5.20 -7.19
C ASN A 110 19.63 5.75 -7.63
N GLY A 111 19.11 6.82 -7.02
CA GLY A 111 17.74 7.26 -7.23
C GLY A 111 16.77 6.55 -6.28
N GLU A 112 15.77 7.29 -5.80
CA GLU A 112 14.78 6.79 -4.84
C GLU A 112 13.95 5.63 -5.41
N GLU A 113 13.67 5.66 -6.70
CA GLU A 113 12.89 4.66 -7.44
C GLU A 113 13.51 3.26 -7.44
N HIS A 114 14.79 3.16 -7.08
CA HIS A 114 15.55 1.93 -6.96
C HIS A 114 15.67 1.43 -5.52
N LEU A 115 15.22 2.20 -4.52
CA LEU A 115 15.33 1.83 -3.10
C LEU A 115 13.96 1.49 -2.52
N TYR A 116 13.89 0.34 -1.85
CA TYR A 116 12.67 -0.16 -1.23
C TYR A 116 12.92 -0.63 0.20
N VAL A 117 11.88 -0.63 1.01
CA VAL A 117 11.88 -1.15 2.39
C VAL A 117 10.78 -2.18 2.56
N SER A 118 11.04 -3.26 3.31
CA SER A 118 10.03 -4.25 3.67
C SER A 118 8.99 -3.66 4.61
N CYS A 119 7.73 -4.01 4.36
CA CYS A 119 6.57 -3.61 5.13
C CYS A 119 5.78 -4.88 5.52
N PRO A 120 6.09 -5.49 6.68
CA PRO A 120 5.48 -6.75 7.09
C PRO A 120 4.05 -6.59 7.66
N PHE A 121 3.46 -5.40 7.58
CA PHE A 121 2.24 -5.02 8.30
C PHE A 121 1.01 -5.85 7.92
N GLY A 122 0.97 -6.37 6.70
CA GLY A 122 -0.08 -7.27 6.23
C GLY A 122 0.02 -8.71 6.76
N THR A 123 1.20 -9.13 7.23
CA THR A 123 1.42 -10.51 7.72
C THR A 123 0.82 -10.76 9.12
N ILE A 124 0.48 -9.70 9.85
CA ILE A 124 -0.01 -9.77 11.22
C ILE A 124 -1.50 -10.13 11.21
N ARG A 125 -1.84 -11.39 11.50
CA ARG A 125 -3.23 -11.89 11.45
C ARG A 125 -3.94 -11.94 12.80
N ARG A 126 -3.27 -12.39 13.86
CA ARG A 126 -3.85 -12.47 15.22
C ARG A 126 -3.55 -11.20 15.99
N ASP A 127 -4.54 -10.72 16.74
CA ASP A 127 -4.44 -9.52 17.58
C ASP A 127 -3.86 -8.33 16.82
N ARG A 128 -4.23 -8.23 15.53
CA ARG A 128 -3.63 -7.33 14.54
C ARG A 128 -3.59 -5.90 15.07
N GLU A 129 -4.71 -5.43 15.61
CA GLU A 129 -4.81 -4.07 16.13
C GLU A 129 -3.81 -3.81 17.27
N ALA A 130 -3.77 -4.67 18.29
CA ALA A 130 -2.88 -4.50 19.43
C ALA A 130 -1.41 -4.60 19.03
N ARG A 131 -1.06 -5.52 18.11
CA ARG A 131 0.30 -5.66 17.59
C ARG A 131 0.72 -4.48 16.73
N LEU A 132 -0.13 -4.02 15.82
CA LEU A 132 0.13 -2.82 15.03
C LEU A 132 0.27 -1.60 15.92
N GLN A 133 -0.57 -1.46 16.94
CA GLN A 133 -0.48 -0.37 17.90
C GLN A 133 0.87 -0.36 18.63
N LYS A 134 1.36 -1.53 19.08
CA LYS A 134 2.67 -1.65 19.72
C LYS A 134 3.82 -1.39 18.73
N MET A 135 3.75 -1.98 17.54
CA MET A 135 4.74 -1.82 16.48
C MET A 135 4.86 -0.36 16.03
N PHE A 136 3.74 0.36 15.94
CA PHE A 136 3.67 1.75 15.53
C PHE A 136 3.78 2.75 16.68
N ALA A 137 4.00 2.29 17.91
CA ALA A 137 4.19 3.15 19.08
C ALA A 137 5.27 4.25 18.89
N PRO A 138 6.41 4.03 18.22
CA PRO A 138 7.41 5.08 18.02
C PRO A 138 7.01 6.13 16.97
N LEU A 139 5.95 5.89 16.20
CA LEU A 139 5.55 6.77 15.09
C LEU A 139 4.63 7.91 15.57
N THR A 140 4.71 9.05 14.89
CA THR A 140 3.79 10.17 15.06
C THR A 140 2.37 9.80 14.61
N GLY A 141 1.37 10.59 15.03
CA GLY A 141 -0.02 10.39 14.59
C GLY A 141 -0.18 10.37 13.05
N ARG A 142 0.55 11.25 12.35
CA ARG A 142 0.47 11.37 10.88
C ARG A 142 1.11 10.17 10.17
N GLU A 143 2.23 9.66 10.67
CA GLU A 143 2.90 8.48 10.12
C GLU A 143 2.05 7.21 10.32
N ARG A 144 1.43 7.08 11.50
CA ARG A 144 0.48 5.99 11.77
C ARG A 144 -0.71 6.04 10.82
N GLU A 145 -1.34 7.22 10.69
CA GLU A 145 -2.46 7.42 9.76
C GLU A 145 -2.08 7.10 8.32
N TYR A 146 -0.84 7.39 7.92
CA TYR A 146 -0.34 7.01 6.60
C TYR A 146 -0.25 5.49 6.43
N LEU A 147 0.42 4.78 7.36
CA LEU A 147 0.58 3.33 7.26
C LEU A 147 -0.76 2.59 7.39
N THR A 148 -1.67 3.03 8.26
CA THR A 148 -2.99 2.40 8.41
C THR A 148 -3.94 2.72 7.27
N GLY A 149 -3.68 3.80 6.53
CA GLY A 149 -4.41 4.17 5.31
C GLY A 149 -4.04 3.33 4.08
N ILE A 150 -2.90 2.61 4.10
CA ILE A 150 -2.47 1.74 3.00
C ILE A 150 -3.13 0.35 3.19
N PRO A 151 -3.85 -0.18 2.17
CA PRO A 151 -4.46 -1.51 2.26
C PRO A 151 -3.42 -2.60 1.96
N TRP A 152 -2.60 -2.93 2.95
CA TRP A 152 -1.60 -4.00 2.86
C TRP A 152 -2.24 -5.36 2.57
N LYS A 153 -1.76 -6.06 1.52
CA LYS A 153 -2.10 -7.47 1.27
C LYS A 153 -1.58 -8.36 2.40
N PRO A 154 -2.14 -9.58 2.61
CA PRO A 154 -1.75 -10.48 3.69
C PRO A 154 -0.38 -11.16 3.47
N ALA A 155 0.64 -10.37 3.16
CA ALA A 155 2.00 -10.74 2.84
C ALA A 155 2.96 -9.60 3.24
N VAL A 156 4.27 -9.82 3.13
CA VAL A 156 5.24 -8.72 3.15
C VAL A 156 5.10 -7.97 1.82
N MET A 157 4.93 -6.66 1.91
CA MET A 157 4.98 -5.77 0.74
C MET A 157 6.23 -4.89 0.84
N TYR A 158 6.54 -4.14 -0.21
CA TYR A 158 7.72 -3.30 -0.26
C TYR A 158 7.32 -1.90 -0.66
N HIS A 159 7.75 -0.91 0.12
CA HIS A 159 7.48 0.49 -0.19
C HIS A 159 8.75 1.18 -0.66
N ARG A 160 8.65 2.02 -1.68
CA ARG A 160 9.75 2.88 -2.12
C ARG A 160 10.23 3.75 -0.97
N LEU A 161 11.54 3.90 -0.83
CA LEU A 161 12.17 4.64 0.27
C LEU A 161 12.14 6.15 0.03
N ASN A 162 10.94 6.71 -0.14
CA ASN A 162 10.72 8.15 -0.24
C ASN A 162 10.98 8.87 1.08
N SER A 163 11.03 10.20 1.07
CA SER A 163 11.34 10.98 2.28
C SER A 163 10.49 10.59 3.50
N ARG A 164 9.19 10.34 3.31
CA ARG A 164 8.30 9.90 4.38
C ARG A 164 8.65 8.50 4.87
N MET A 165 8.81 7.54 3.96
CA MET A 165 9.11 6.18 4.35
C MET A 165 10.53 6.02 4.89
N LEU A 166 11.46 6.90 4.54
CA LEU A 166 12.78 6.97 5.17
C LEU A 166 12.65 7.28 6.66
N GLU A 167 11.89 8.32 7.03
CA GLU A 167 11.59 8.66 8.43
C GLU A 167 10.95 7.48 9.16
N ILE A 168 9.83 7.00 8.64
CA ILE A 168 9.05 5.91 9.24
C ILE A 168 9.88 4.64 9.42
N SER A 169 10.58 4.21 8.37
CA SER A 169 11.30 2.93 8.39
C SER A 169 12.50 2.94 9.31
N VAL A 170 13.20 4.07 9.45
CA VAL A 170 14.30 4.20 10.41
C VAL A 170 13.76 4.10 11.84
N SER A 171 12.66 4.79 12.15
CA SER A 171 12.03 4.67 13.46
C SER A 171 11.56 3.23 13.76
N LEU A 172 10.94 2.57 12.79
CA LEU A 172 10.48 1.18 12.96
C LEU A 172 11.65 0.20 13.09
N ALA A 173 12.71 0.34 12.30
CA ALA A 173 13.86 -0.57 12.32
C ALA A 173 14.61 -0.55 13.66
N LEU A 174 14.61 0.59 14.37
CA LEU A 174 15.40 0.78 15.58
C LEU A 174 14.58 0.70 16.87
N TYR A 175 13.29 1.07 16.81
CA TYR A 175 12.47 1.28 18.00
C TYR A 175 11.21 0.41 18.04
N SER A 176 11.05 -0.53 17.10
CA SER A 176 9.95 -1.50 17.10
C SER A 176 10.46 -2.94 16.98
N ASP A 177 9.55 -3.90 17.06
CA ASP A 177 9.80 -5.33 16.83
C ASP A 177 9.54 -5.75 15.37
N ALA A 178 9.38 -4.80 14.45
CA ALA A 178 9.20 -5.08 13.03
C ALA A 178 10.50 -5.53 12.35
N ASP A 179 10.43 -6.59 11.54
CA ASP A 179 11.51 -7.01 10.64
C ASP A 179 11.58 -6.08 9.42
N ILE A 180 12.23 -4.93 9.60
CA ILE A 180 12.43 -3.91 8.59
C ILE A 180 13.79 -4.12 7.91
N ARG A 181 13.75 -4.32 6.59
CA ARG A 181 14.91 -4.56 5.74
C ARG A 181 14.86 -3.63 4.53
N PHE A 182 16.03 -3.24 4.05
CA PHE A 182 16.18 -2.28 2.96
C PHE A 182 16.79 -2.95 1.75
N TYR A 183 16.35 -2.57 0.56
CA TYR A 183 16.72 -3.23 -0.69
C TYR A 183 17.04 -2.21 -1.77
N LEU A 184 18.07 -2.52 -2.55
CA LEU A 184 18.39 -1.86 -3.81
C LEU A 184 17.94 -2.75 -4.97
N CYS A 185 17.13 -2.20 -5.87
CA CYS A 185 16.56 -2.87 -7.02
C CYS A 185 17.08 -2.21 -8.29
N GLY A 186 17.91 -2.92 -9.07
CA GLY A 186 18.58 -2.36 -10.24
C GLY A 186 19.74 -3.23 -10.71
#